data_AF-A0A1Q5HM00-F1
#
_entry.id   AF-A0A1Q5HM00-F1
#
_cell.length_a   1.000
_cell.length_b   1.000
_cell.length_c   1.000
_cell.angle_alpha   90.00
_cell.angle_beta   90.00
_cell.angle_gamma   90.00
#
_symmetry.space_group_name_H-M   'P 1'
#
loop_
_entity.id
_entity.type
_entity.pdbx_description
1 polymer ?
#
loop_
_entity_poly.entity_id
_entity_poly.type
_entity_poly.pdbx_seq_one_letter_code
_entity_poly.pdbx_strand_id
1 'polypeptide(L)'
;MTAALLAAARAGDGEAFGRLVAPLRDELRAHCYRMLGSFHDAEDAVQDTMDRAWRAVDRFEGHMSIRPWLYRIATNRALSLLHSRGRRELPTDFTAPGVSRAEVTWLEPYPDGLAAPPAARDPEAHAIARETMELAFVAALQHLPPRQRAVLLLRDVLGYSAEETAGMLVTTVAAVNSAMQRARRIVAGLTPSGSQQRILAELGDAGQREVARRYAAAWETGDVERIVAMLTEDARYSMPPLAVWYEGHEQIRGFLAEVTGGRRWRFLPTSANGQLAFGTYLWNDAAAAYLPAGLDLLVLRGRRVAEVVSFLDARLSAFDLPDRLPESSRGGDEFAVRPGL
;
A
#
# COMPACT_ATOMS: atom_id res chain seq x y z
N MET A 1 -32.84 -0.83 6.31
CA MET A 1 -31.88 -1.72 7.00
C MET A 1 -30.91 -0.94 7.88
N THR A 2 -30.25 0.10 7.37
CA THR A 2 -29.22 0.90 8.08
C THR A 2 -29.73 1.60 9.34
N ALA A 3 -30.94 2.17 9.32
CA ALA A 3 -31.52 2.86 10.48
C ALA A 3 -31.82 1.92 11.67
N ALA A 4 -32.27 0.68 11.39
CA ALA A 4 -32.54 -0.32 12.42
C ALA A 4 -31.24 -0.83 13.06
N LEU A 5 -30.20 -1.08 12.24
CA LEU A 5 -28.87 -1.44 12.74
C LEU A 5 -28.28 -0.33 13.60
N LEU A 6 -28.44 0.93 13.20
CA LEU A 6 -27.99 2.07 13.99
C LEU A 6 -28.72 2.16 15.34
N ALA A 7 -30.05 1.99 15.36
CA ALA A 7 -30.82 2.03 16.60
C ALA A 7 -30.39 0.90 17.58
N ALA A 8 -30.20 -0.32 17.07
CA ALA A 8 -29.71 -1.44 17.87
C ALA A 8 -28.27 -1.21 18.38
N ALA A 9 -27.37 -0.72 17.52
CA ALA A 9 -26.01 -0.35 17.92
C ALA A 9 -25.99 0.70 19.04
N ARG A 10 -26.87 1.71 18.97
CA ARG A 10 -27.03 2.73 20.03
C ARG A 10 -27.55 2.16 21.35
N ALA A 11 -28.31 1.07 21.28
CA ALA A 11 -28.81 0.34 22.46
C ALA A 11 -27.78 -0.64 23.04
N GLY A 12 -26.57 -0.72 22.49
CA GLY A 12 -25.50 -1.60 22.98
C GLY A 12 -25.40 -2.96 22.27
N ASP A 13 -26.07 -3.14 21.13
CA ASP A 13 -25.90 -4.34 20.29
C ASP A 13 -24.61 -4.25 19.45
N GLY A 14 -23.58 -4.98 19.88
CA GLY A 14 -22.29 -5.04 19.21
C GLY A 14 -22.32 -5.73 17.86
N GLU A 15 -23.22 -6.70 17.66
CA GLU A 15 -23.37 -7.39 16.37
C GLU A 15 -24.00 -6.44 15.34
N ALA A 16 -25.03 -5.69 15.75
CA ALA A 16 -25.63 -4.66 14.91
C ALA A 16 -24.61 -3.57 14.52
N PHE A 17 -23.75 -3.14 15.45
CA PHE A 17 -22.66 -2.22 15.14
C PHE A 17 -21.65 -2.82 14.15
N GLY A 18 -21.22 -4.07 14.38
CA GLY A 18 -20.32 -4.78 13.48
C GLY A 18 -20.87 -4.83 12.05
N ARG A 19 -22.15 -5.20 11.88
CA ARG A 19 -22.82 -5.21 10.57
C ARG A 19 -22.98 -3.82 9.94
N LEU A 20 -23.16 -2.78 10.77
CA LEU A 20 -23.28 -1.40 10.31
C LEU A 20 -21.95 -0.87 9.72
N VAL A 21 -20.82 -1.20 10.35
CA VAL A 21 -19.50 -0.65 9.97
C VAL A 21 -18.68 -1.56 9.07
N ALA A 22 -18.98 -2.87 9.02
CA ALA A 22 -18.23 -3.83 8.21
C ALA A 22 -18.04 -3.40 6.73
N PRO A 23 -19.06 -2.87 6.03
CA PRO A 23 -18.88 -2.44 4.64
C PRO A 23 -17.88 -1.29 4.44
N LEU A 24 -17.56 -0.54 5.51
CA LEU A 24 -16.67 0.61 5.48
C LEU A 24 -15.26 0.28 5.96
N ARG A 25 -15.04 -0.92 6.51
CA ARG A 25 -13.76 -1.29 7.13
C ARG A 25 -12.60 -1.23 6.13
N ASP A 26 -12.79 -1.79 4.94
CA ASP A 26 -11.76 -1.82 3.90
C ASP A 26 -11.51 -0.43 3.31
N GLU A 27 -12.58 0.36 3.11
CA GLU A 27 -12.45 1.74 2.66
C GLU A 27 -11.68 2.62 3.67
N LEU A 28 -11.93 2.41 4.96
CA LEU A 28 -11.20 3.11 6.04
C LEU A 28 -9.75 2.63 6.14
N ARG A 29 -9.47 1.34 5.91
CA ARG A 29 -8.10 0.81 5.87
C ARG A 29 -7.31 1.43 4.73
N ALA A 30 -7.88 1.46 3.53
CA ALA A 30 -7.30 2.13 2.37
C ALA A 30 -7.01 3.63 2.65
N HIS A 31 -7.93 4.32 3.33
CA HIS A 31 -7.73 5.72 3.73
C HIS A 31 -6.61 5.89 4.76
N CYS A 32 -6.60 5.07 5.81
CA CYS A 32 -5.54 5.08 6.82
C CYS A 32 -4.18 4.74 6.23
N TYR A 33 -4.11 3.80 5.27
CA TYR A 33 -2.89 3.47 4.54
C TYR A 33 -2.36 4.66 3.75
N ARG A 34 -3.19 5.32 2.93
CA ARG A 34 -2.79 6.55 2.23
C ARG A 34 -2.33 7.66 3.18
N MET A 35 -2.93 7.73 4.37
CA MET A 35 -2.54 8.66 5.41
C MET A 35 -1.21 8.31 6.09
N LEU A 36 -0.86 7.03 6.26
CA LEU A 36 0.22 6.59 7.15
C LEU A 36 1.43 5.97 6.42
N GLY A 37 1.24 5.45 5.21
CA GLY A 37 2.27 4.78 4.41
C GLY A 37 2.60 3.35 4.83
N SER A 38 2.11 2.89 5.99
CA SER A 38 2.30 1.53 6.52
C SER A 38 0.96 0.78 6.55
N PHE A 39 0.98 -0.48 6.11
CA PHE A 39 -0.19 -1.35 6.12
C PHE A 39 -0.53 -1.74 7.56
N HIS A 40 0.47 -2.11 8.36
CA HIS A 40 0.28 -2.44 9.77
C HIS A 40 -0.33 -1.27 10.56
N ASP A 41 0.24 -0.08 10.41
CA ASP A 41 -0.29 1.11 11.08
C ASP A 41 -1.71 1.46 10.63
N ALA A 42 -2.06 1.15 9.37
CA ALA A 42 -3.42 1.33 8.87
C ALA A 42 -4.40 0.34 9.50
N GLU A 43 -4.00 -0.92 9.69
CA GLU A 43 -4.82 -1.92 10.39
C GLU A 43 -5.10 -1.48 11.84
N ASP A 44 -4.06 -1.04 12.54
CA ASP A 44 -4.15 -0.55 13.91
C ASP A 44 -5.02 0.71 14.01
N ALA A 45 -4.85 1.67 13.08
CA ALA A 45 -5.65 2.88 13.04
C ALA A 45 -7.13 2.60 12.78
N VAL A 46 -7.46 1.61 11.95
CA VAL A 46 -8.84 1.17 11.73
C VAL A 46 -9.40 0.50 12.97
N GLN A 47 -8.65 -0.37 13.62
CA GLN A 47 -9.10 -1.03 14.85
C GLN A 47 -9.42 0.01 15.94
N ASP A 48 -8.51 0.96 16.18
CA ASP A 48 -8.72 2.08 17.09
C ASP A 48 -9.93 2.94 16.69
N THR A 49 -10.18 3.11 15.39
CA THR A 49 -11.33 3.84 14.87
C THR A 49 -12.63 3.12 15.23
N MET A 50 -12.69 1.79 15.07
CA MET A 50 -13.86 0.99 15.41
C MET A 50 -14.15 1.05 16.92
N ASP A 51 -13.12 0.93 17.76
CA ASP A 51 -13.27 1.00 19.22
C ASP A 51 -13.77 2.38 19.67
N ARG A 52 -13.24 3.46 19.08
CA ARG A 52 -13.70 4.83 19.34
C ARG A 52 -15.11 5.07 18.86
N ALA A 53 -15.47 4.55 17.70
CA ALA A 53 -16.80 4.65 17.15
C ALA A 53 -17.81 3.90 18.03
N TRP A 54 -17.48 2.68 18.47
CA TRP A 54 -18.32 1.91 19.38
C TRP A 54 -18.61 2.68 20.69
N ARG A 55 -17.60 3.30 21.29
CA ARG A 55 -17.75 4.12 22.52
C ARG A 55 -18.50 5.44 22.34
N ALA A 56 -18.79 5.83 21.10
CA ALA A 56 -19.43 7.11 20.77
C ALA A 56 -20.72 6.95 19.95
N VAL A 57 -21.11 5.73 19.59
CA VAL A 57 -22.27 5.48 18.74
C VAL A 57 -23.57 5.89 19.43
N ASP A 58 -23.67 5.71 20.74
CA ASP A 58 -24.77 6.16 21.60
C ASP A 58 -25.07 7.67 21.44
N ARG A 59 -24.01 8.48 21.39
CA ARG A 59 -24.04 9.94 21.25
C ARG A 59 -24.09 10.42 19.80
N PHE A 60 -24.18 9.53 18.82
CA PHE A 60 -24.27 9.92 17.41
C PHE A 60 -25.65 10.49 17.09
N GLU A 61 -25.71 11.81 16.87
CA GLU A 61 -26.96 12.56 16.68
C GLU A 61 -27.54 12.47 15.25
N GLY A 62 -26.88 11.77 14.32
CA GLY A 62 -27.40 11.53 12.97
C GLY A 62 -27.48 12.77 12.05
N HIS A 63 -26.88 13.90 12.46
CA HIS A 63 -26.78 15.11 11.63
C HIS A 63 -25.89 14.93 10.38
N MET A 64 -25.11 13.85 10.33
CA MET A 64 -24.35 13.39 9.18
C MET A 64 -24.56 11.89 9.02
N SER A 65 -24.27 11.33 7.85
CA SER A 65 -24.32 9.88 7.69
C SER A 65 -23.16 9.19 8.42
N ILE A 66 -23.29 7.89 8.69
CA ILE A 66 -22.31 7.11 9.45
C ILE A 66 -20.92 7.09 8.77
N ARG A 67 -20.89 7.12 7.44
CA ARG A 67 -19.66 7.05 6.63
C ARG A 67 -18.75 8.28 6.87
N PRO A 68 -19.17 9.53 6.60
CA PRO A 68 -18.41 10.74 6.97
C PRO A 68 -18.01 10.78 8.45
N TRP A 69 -18.87 10.31 9.36
CA TRP A 69 -18.55 10.27 10.79
C TRP A 69 -17.38 9.32 11.10
N LEU A 70 -17.35 8.13 10.52
CA LEU A 70 -16.23 7.20 10.66
C LEU A 70 -14.94 7.73 9.99
N TYR A 71 -15.05 8.33 8.80
CA TYR A 71 -13.91 8.98 8.15
C TYR A 71 -13.32 10.11 8.99
N ARG A 72 -14.17 10.87 9.69
CA ARG A 72 -13.72 11.90 10.63
C ARG A 72 -12.91 11.28 11.77
N ILE A 73 -13.38 10.19 12.36
CA ILE A 73 -12.66 9.49 13.44
C ILE A 73 -11.33 8.94 12.93
N ALA A 74 -11.33 8.21 11.80
CA ALA A 74 -10.14 7.62 11.20
C ALA A 74 -9.09 8.68 10.82
N THR A 75 -9.51 9.78 10.19
CA THR A 75 -8.60 10.86 9.78
C THR A 75 -7.95 11.51 11.00
N ASN A 76 -8.74 11.80 12.04
CA ASN A 76 -8.20 12.38 13.28
C ASN A 76 -7.27 11.39 13.99
N ARG A 77 -7.55 10.08 13.94
CA ARG A 77 -6.66 9.07 14.49
C ARG A 77 -5.32 9.02 13.75
N ALA A 78 -5.34 8.99 12.42
CA ALA A 78 -4.13 9.01 11.61
C ALA A 78 -3.31 10.29 11.82
N LEU A 79 -3.95 11.46 11.88
CA LEU A 79 -3.28 12.73 12.22
C LEU A 79 -2.63 12.68 13.60
N SER A 80 -3.29 12.07 14.59
CA SER A 80 -2.73 11.91 15.94
C SER A 80 -1.50 11.00 15.95
N LEU A 81 -1.52 9.91 15.18
CA LEU A 81 -0.37 9.02 15.02
C LEU A 81 0.82 9.76 14.38
N LEU A 82 0.59 10.47 13.26
CA LEU A 82 1.62 11.26 12.58
C LEU A 82 2.22 12.34 13.50
N HIS A 83 1.39 13.01 14.31
CA HIS A 83 1.87 13.99 15.27
C HIS A 83 2.69 13.37 16.42
N SER A 84 2.35 12.14 16.82
CA SER A 84 3.13 11.43 17.84
C SER A 84 4.52 11.00 17.35
N ARG A 85 4.65 10.62 16.08
CA ARG A 85 5.94 10.28 15.44
C ARG A 85 6.89 11.48 15.40
N GLY A 86 6.41 12.61 14.86
CA GLY A 86 7.23 13.83 14.78
C GLY A 86 7.68 14.39 16.14
N ARG A 87 7.02 14.03 17.25
CA ARG A 87 7.49 14.37 18.61
C ARG A 87 8.52 13.40 19.18
N ARG A 88 8.52 12.13 18.75
CA ARG A 88 9.53 11.12 19.14
C ARG A 88 10.88 11.31 18.42
N GLU A 89 10.91 12.08 17.33
CA GLU A 89 12.15 12.45 16.62
C GLU A 89 12.84 13.69 17.23
N LEU A 90 12.21 14.36 18.22
CA LEU A 90 12.78 15.51 18.95
C LEU A 90 13.34 15.18 20.37
N PRO A 91 14.07 14.07 20.60
CA PRO A 91 15.02 14.02 21.71
C PRO A 91 16.22 14.89 21.36
N THR A 92 16.26 16.07 21.99
CA THR A 92 17.47 16.87 22.16
C THR A 92 18.58 15.98 22.70
N ASP A 93 19.78 16.14 22.14
CA ASP A 93 21.08 15.60 22.57
C ASP A 93 21.59 14.34 21.84
N PHE A 94 22.80 14.53 21.27
CA PHE A 94 23.70 13.60 20.59
C PHE A 94 23.49 13.36 19.08
N THR A 95 24.02 14.28 18.26
CA THR A 95 24.30 14.04 16.85
C THR A 95 25.80 13.79 16.61
N ALA A 96 26.13 12.63 16.05
CA ALA A 96 27.34 12.44 15.26
C ALA A 96 27.04 12.87 13.80
N PRO A 97 28.00 13.44 13.05
CA PRO A 97 27.76 13.89 11.69
C PRO A 97 27.65 12.71 10.73
N GLY A 98 26.58 12.65 9.94
CA GLY A 98 26.45 11.77 8.76
C GLY A 98 25.24 10.84 8.71
N VAL A 99 24.46 10.72 9.79
CA VAL A 99 23.24 9.91 9.79
C VAL A 99 22.04 10.85 9.96
N SER A 100 21.32 11.10 8.87
CA SER A 100 19.98 11.67 8.96
C SER A 100 19.09 10.62 9.63
N ARG A 101 18.92 10.72 10.94
CA ARG A 101 18.09 9.82 11.76
C ARG A 101 16.65 10.32 11.84
N ALA A 102 16.10 10.77 10.71
CA ALA A 102 14.68 10.56 10.49
C ALA A 102 14.55 9.03 10.38
N GLU A 103 13.78 8.40 11.26
CA GLU A 103 13.41 7.00 11.04
C GLU A 103 12.76 6.98 9.65
N VAL A 104 13.47 6.46 8.64
CA VAL A 104 12.93 6.35 7.30
C VAL A 104 11.73 5.43 7.46
N THR A 105 10.54 6.01 7.57
CA THR A 105 9.28 5.26 7.62
C THR A 105 9.10 4.76 6.20
N TRP A 106 9.72 3.61 5.93
CA TRP A 106 9.57 2.93 4.67
C TRP A 106 8.09 2.68 4.42
N LEU A 107 7.66 2.89 3.18
CA LEU A 107 6.33 2.46 2.78
C LEU A 107 6.23 0.95 2.92
N GLU A 108 5.06 0.45 3.27
CA GLU A 108 4.75 -0.96 3.20
C GLU A 108 3.85 -1.24 1.99
N PRO A 109 3.90 -2.45 1.42
CA PRO A 109 3.01 -2.84 0.36
C PRO A 109 1.58 -3.01 0.88
N TYR A 110 0.59 -2.72 0.04
CA TYR A 110 -0.83 -2.90 0.36
C TYR A 110 -1.44 -4.03 -0.48
N PRO A 111 -2.16 -5.00 0.13
CA PRO A 111 -2.78 -6.10 -0.58
C PRO A 111 -4.06 -5.66 -1.31
N ASP A 112 -4.15 -5.96 -2.61
CA ASP A 112 -5.26 -5.49 -3.44
C ASP A 112 -6.59 -6.18 -3.14
N GLY A 113 -6.55 -7.41 -2.61
CA GLY A 113 -7.74 -8.14 -2.15
C GLY A 113 -8.51 -7.40 -1.05
N LEU A 114 -7.86 -6.46 -0.36
CA LEU A 114 -8.45 -5.59 0.67
C LEU A 114 -8.75 -4.17 0.16
N ALA A 115 -8.52 -3.88 -1.12
CA ALA A 115 -8.54 -2.52 -1.67
C ALA A 115 -9.87 -2.08 -2.30
N ALA A 116 -10.92 -2.92 -2.31
CA ALA A 116 -12.16 -2.60 -3.03
C ALA A 116 -13.43 -2.76 -2.18
N PRO A 117 -14.31 -1.75 -2.12
CA PRO A 117 -15.72 -2.01 -1.84
C PRO A 117 -16.34 -2.86 -2.97
N PRO A 118 -17.39 -3.65 -2.68
CA PRO A 118 -18.12 -4.38 -3.71
C PRO A 118 -18.76 -3.38 -4.67
N ALA A 119 -18.38 -3.47 -5.95
CA ALA A 119 -19.02 -2.80 -7.09
C ALA A 119 -19.18 -1.27 -6.96
N ALA A 120 -18.15 -0.52 -7.32
CA ALA A 120 -18.45 0.67 -8.11
C ALA A 120 -19.00 0.13 -9.44
N ARG A 121 -20.27 0.39 -9.74
CA ARG A 121 -20.85 0.05 -11.06
C ARG A 121 -20.18 0.82 -12.21
N ASP A 122 -19.24 1.69 -11.87
CA ASP A 122 -18.50 2.57 -12.75
C ASP A 122 -17.02 2.11 -12.86
N PRO A 123 -16.59 1.68 -14.08
CA PRO A 123 -15.20 1.35 -14.37
C PRO A 123 -14.22 2.49 -14.10
N GLU A 124 -14.64 3.76 -14.25
CA GLU A 124 -13.76 4.93 -14.06
C GLU A 124 -13.42 5.12 -12.58
N ALA A 125 -14.42 5.07 -11.70
CA ALA A 125 -14.20 5.10 -10.25
C ALA A 125 -13.30 3.95 -9.77
N HIS A 126 -13.40 2.76 -10.38
CA HIS A 126 -12.51 1.64 -10.08
C HIS A 126 -11.06 1.89 -10.53
N ALA A 127 -10.85 2.50 -11.70
CA ALA A 127 -9.52 2.87 -12.17
C ALA A 127 -8.87 3.90 -11.22
N ILE A 128 -9.59 4.96 -10.85
CA ILE A 128 -9.11 5.99 -9.92
C ILE A 128 -8.77 5.40 -8.55
N ALA A 129 -9.61 4.48 -8.04
CA ALA A 129 -9.35 3.81 -6.77
C ALA A 129 -8.02 3.03 -6.78
N ARG A 130 -7.68 2.39 -7.90
CA ARG A 130 -6.40 1.68 -8.07
C ARG A 130 -5.23 2.62 -8.28
N GLU A 131 -5.38 3.67 -9.09
CA GLU A 131 -4.33 4.69 -9.28
C GLU A 131 -3.93 5.35 -7.95
N THR A 132 -4.91 5.66 -7.11
CA THR A 132 -4.68 6.24 -5.77
C THR A 132 -4.12 5.25 -4.76
N MET A 133 -3.95 3.97 -5.13
CA MET A 133 -3.28 2.95 -4.32
C MET A 133 -1.86 2.68 -4.81
N GLU A 134 -1.47 3.17 -5.99
CA GLU A 134 -0.12 3.00 -6.53
C GLU A 134 0.93 3.50 -5.53
N LEU A 135 2.01 2.74 -5.40
CA LEU A 135 3.07 3.04 -4.43
C LEU A 135 3.65 4.45 -4.65
N ALA A 136 3.79 4.87 -5.92
CA ALA A 136 4.26 6.21 -6.28
C ALA A 136 3.32 7.32 -5.78
N PHE A 137 2.00 7.13 -5.88
CA PHE A 137 1.03 8.09 -5.34
C PHE A 137 1.11 8.15 -3.82
N VAL A 138 1.16 6.99 -3.16
CA VAL A 138 1.29 6.91 -1.69
C VAL A 138 2.60 7.55 -1.23
N ALA A 139 3.70 7.36 -1.95
CA ALA A 139 4.98 8.03 -1.71
C ALA A 139 4.87 9.55 -1.86
N ALA A 140 4.25 10.04 -2.92
CA ALA A 140 4.03 11.46 -3.13
C ALA A 140 3.21 12.09 -1.98
N LEU A 141 2.20 11.38 -1.45
CA LEU A 141 1.45 11.81 -0.28
C LEU A 141 2.35 11.96 0.97
N GLN A 142 3.40 11.15 1.10
CA GLN A 142 4.29 11.20 2.27
C GLN A 142 5.07 12.52 2.36
N HIS A 143 5.28 13.22 1.25
CA HIS A 143 5.90 14.55 1.23
C HIS A 143 4.98 15.69 1.68
N LEU A 144 3.67 15.42 1.83
CA LEU A 144 2.72 16.42 2.30
C LEU A 144 2.73 16.54 3.83
N PRO A 145 2.63 17.78 4.37
CA PRO A 145 2.27 17.96 5.77
C PRO A 145 0.96 17.20 6.10
N PRO A 146 0.84 16.54 7.26
CA PRO A 146 -0.28 15.64 7.57
C PRO A 146 -1.68 16.21 7.30
N ARG A 147 -1.90 17.50 7.63
CA ARG A 147 -3.19 18.16 7.36
C ARG A 147 -3.46 18.40 5.88
N GLN A 148 -2.43 18.70 5.08
CA GLN A 148 -2.59 18.86 3.63
C GLN A 148 -2.91 17.52 2.97
N ARG A 149 -2.27 16.44 3.44
CA ARG A 149 -2.57 15.06 3.05
C ARG A 149 -4.02 14.70 3.33
N ALA A 150 -4.50 14.96 4.56
CA ALA A 150 -5.89 14.70 4.94
C ALA A 150 -6.89 15.47 4.07
N VAL A 151 -6.63 16.75 3.79
CA VAL A 151 -7.48 17.58 2.92
C VAL A 151 -7.54 17.00 1.50
N LEU A 152 -6.39 16.63 0.92
CA LEU A 152 -6.34 16.06 -0.42
C LEU A 152 -7.12 14.75 -0.50
N LEU A 153 -6.95 13.85 0.46
CA LEU A 153 -7.66 12.57 0.46
C LEU A 153 -9.18 12.74 0.64
N LEU A 154 -9.62 13.62 1.55
CA LEU A 154 -11.04 13.88 1.74
C LEU A 154 -11.71 14.52 0.51
N ARG A 155 -10.98 15.39 -0.21
CA ARG A 155 -11.52 16.15 -1.36
C ARG A 155 -11.38 15.39 -2.67
N ASP A 156 -10.15 15.04 -3.08
CA ASP A 156 -9.88 14.49 -4.41
C ASP A 156 -10.08 12.97 -4.49
N VAL A 157 -9.91 12.24 -3.38
CA VAL A 157 -10.09 10.78 -3.38
C VAL A 157 -11.49 10.39 -2.92
N LEU A 158 -12.03 11.04 -1.89
CA LEU A 158 -13.33 10.70 -1.30
C LEU A 158 -14.49 11.60 -1.76
N GLY A 159 -14.20 12.70 -2.46
CA GLY A 159 -15.22 13.56 -3.07
C GLY A 159 -16.02 14.44 -2.10
N TYR A 160 -15.63 14.54 -0.81
CA TYR A 160 -16.35 15.40 0.15
C TYR A 160 -16.26 16.87 -0.24
N SER A 161 -17.26 17.68 0.12
CA SER A 161 -17.27 19.12 -0.09
C SER A 161 -16.18 19.84 0.74
N ALA A 162 -15.90 21.11 0.42
CA ALA A 162 -15.00 21.92 1.23
C ALA A 162 -15.61 22.23 2.61
N GLU A 163 -16.94 22.42 2.70
CA GLU A 163 -17.64 22.57 3.98
C GLU A 163 -17.58 21.28 4.81
N GLU A 164 -17.86 20.12 4.21
CA GLU A 164 -17.81 18.82 4.89
C GLU A 164 -16.39 18.55 5.42
N THR A 165 -15.38 18.76 4.58
CA THR A 165 -13.97 18.60 4.97
C THR A 165 -13.57 19.54 6.11
N ALA A 166 -14.01 20.80 6.06
CA ALA A 166 -13.76 21.78 7.10
C ALA A 166 -14.40 21.36 8.44
N GLY A 167 -15.64 20.85 8.40
CA GLY A 167 -16.33 20.30 9.57
C GLY A 167 -15.64 19.05 10.14
N MET A 168 -15.15 18.15 9.28
CA MET A 168 -14.44 16.94 9.70
C MET A 168 -13.08 17.25 10.36
N LEU A 169 -12.37 18.25 9.85
CA LEU A 169 -11.04 18.64 10.33
C LEU A 169 -11.05 19.77 11.38
N VAL A 170 -12.25 20.25 11.76
CA VAL A 170 -12.45 21.37 12.69
C VAL A 170 -11.61 22.58 12.28
N THR A 171 -11.84 23.05 11.05
CA THR A 171 -11.12 24.18 10.45
C THR A 171 -12.06 25.01 9.57
N THR A 172 -11.53 25.97 8.82
CA THR A 172 -12.33 26.84 7.92
C THR A 172 -12.27 26.34 6.48
N VAL A 173 -13.32 26.63 5.70
CA VAL A 173 -13.35 26.36 4.25
C VAL A 173 -12.18 27.02 3.52
N ALA A 174 -11.81 28.24 3.93
CA ALA A 174 -10.65 28.94 3.39
C ALA A 174 -9.33 28.18 3.64
N ALA A 175 -9.14 27.63 4.85
CA ALA A 175 -7.97 26.83 5.18
C ALA A 175 -7.92 25.52 4.38
N VAL A 176 -9.07 24.86 4.17
CA VAL A 176 -9.21 23.67 3.32
C VAL A 176 -8.79 23.99 1.89
N ASN A 177 -9.37 25.02 1.26
CA ASN A 177 -9.04 25.39 -0.13
C ASN A 177 -7.55 25.74 -0.31
N SER A 178 -6.99 26.48 0.65
CA SER A 178 -5.57 26.84 0.66
C SER A 178 -4.65 25.62 0.82
N ALA A 179 -4.99 24.69 1.72
CA ALA A 179 -4.26 23.44 1.90
C ALA A 179 -4.33 22.56 0.65
N MET A 180 -5.50 22.49 0.02
CA MET A 180 -5.75 21.73 -1.20
C MET A 180 -4.87 22.18 -2.36
N GLN A 181 -4.80 23.49 -2.61
CA GLN A 181 -3.97 24.06 -3.68
C GLN A 181 -2.48 23.74 -3.48
N ARG A 182 -1.99 23.79 -2.24
CA ARG A 182 -0.61 23.40 -1.91
C ARG A 182 -0.38 21.91 -2.13
N ALA A 183 -1.31 21.07 -1.67
CA ALA A 183 -1.20 19.63 -1.79
C ALA A 183 -1.10 19.19 -3.25
N ARG A 184 -1.99 19.69 -4.12
CA ARG A 184 -1.99 19.38 -5.56
C ARG A 184 -0.67 19.78 -6.24
N ARG A 185 -0.10 20.94 -5.90
CA ARG A 185 1.19 21.36 -6.46
C ARG A 185 2.34 20.42 -6.11
N ILE A 186 2.38 19.92 -4.87
CA ILE A 186 3.42 19.00 -4.43
C ILE A 186 3.26 17.64 -5.12
N VAL A 187 2.04 17.08 -5.11
CA VAL A 187 1.78 15.75 -5.71
C VAL A 187 2.02 15.76 -7.22
N ALA A 188 1.60 16.81 -7.93
CA ALA A 188 1.82 16.94 -9.37
C ALA A 188 3.31 16.98 -9.76
N GLY A 189 4.20 17.43 -8.87
CA GLY A 189 5.65 17.43 -9.11
C GLY A 189 6.35 16.11 -8.79
N LEU A 190 5.69 15.18 -8.10
CA LEU A 190 6.29 13.95 -7.58
C LEU A 190 5.72 12.67 -8.20
N THR A 191 4.56 12.75 -8.84
CA THR A 191 3.93 11.58 -9.46
C THR A 191 4.42 11.43 -10.90
N PRO A 192 4.90 10.25 -11.32
CA PRO A 192 5.32 10.01 -12.70
C PRO A 192 4.22 10.32 -13.72
N SER A 193 4.59 10.69 -14.95
CA SER A 193 3.64 11.05 -16.01
C SER A 193 2.78 9.88 -16.52
N GLY A 194 3.04 8.66 -16.09
CA GLY A 194 2.29 7.46 -16.44
C GLY A 194 1.93 6.63 -15.22
N SER A 195 0.66 6.27 -15.09
CA SER A 195 0.16 5.34 -14.07
C SER A 195 0.51 3.90 -14.45
N GLN A 196 0.84 3.08 -13.45
CA GLN A 196 1.02 1.65 -13.64
C GLN A 196 -0.27 0.96 -14.07
N GLN A 197 -1.45 1.41 -13.61
CA GLN A 197 -2.74 0.88 -14.09
C GLN A 197 -2.87 0.97 -15.61
N ARG A 198 -2.46 2.09 -16.21
CA ARG A 198 -2.48 2.25 -17.67
C ARG A 198 -1.54 1.25 -18.36
N ILE A 199 -0.33 1.11 -17.85
CA ILE A 199 0.68 0.21 -18.42
C ILE A 199 0.20 -1.25 -18.35
N LEU A 200 -0.35 -1.66 -17.21
CA LEU A 200 -0.90 -3.01 -17.02
C LEU A 200 -2.10 -3.27 -17.93
N ALA A 201 -3.00 -2.28 -18.09
CA ALA A 201 -4.11 -2.37 -19.03
C ALA A 201 -3.66 -2.50 -20.49
N GLU A 202 -2.64 -1.75 -20.91
CA GLU A 202 -2.05 -1.83 -22.25
C GLU A 202 -1.36 -3.18 -22.52
N LEU A 203 -0.74 -3.78 -21.51
CA LEU A 203 -0.18 -5.13 -21.60
C LEU A 203 -1.26 -6.21 -21.72
N GLY A 204 -2.39 -5.99 -21.06
CA GLY A 204 -3.45 -6.98 -20.84
C GLY A 204 -2.97 -8.19 -20.02
N ASP A 205 -3.91 -9.02 -19.57
CA ASP A 205 -3.60 -10.14 -18.67
C ASP A 205 -2.58 -11.13 -19.27
N ALA A 206 -2.64 -11.37 -20.60
CA ALA A 206 -1.66 -12.23 -21.25
C ALA A 206 -0.24 -11.65 -21.22
N GLY A 207 -0.11 -10.33 -21.39
CA GLY A 207 1.18 -9.64 -21.32
C GLY A 207 1.74 -9.60 -19.91
N GLN A 208 0.88 -9.33 -18.93
CA GLN A 208 1.23 -9.33 -17.50
C GLN A 208 1.72 -10.73 -17.06
N ARG A 209 0.97 -11.80 -17.35
CA ARG A 209 1.40 -13.18 -17.08
C ARG A 209 2.72 -13.56 -17.73
N GLU A 210 2.98 -13.09 -18.96
CA GLU A 210 4.24 -13.39 -19.64
C GLU A 210 5.43 -12.68 -18.99
N VAL A 211 5.29 -11.40 -18.64
CA VAL A 211 6.31 -10.68 -17.86
C VAL A 211 6.56 -11.40 -16.54
N ALA A 212 5.48 -11.78 -15.84
CA ALA A 212 5.57 -12.40 -14.54
C ALA A 212 6.29 -13.76 -14.58
N ARG A 213 5.90 -14.62 -15.53
CA ARG A 213 6.51 -15.93 -15.74
C ARG A 213 8.00 -15.80 -16.06
N ARG A 214 8.37 -14.87 -16.94
CA ARG A 214 9.78 -14.67 -17.32
C ARG A 214 10.62 -14.18 -16.15
N TYR A 215 10.07 -13.27 -15.34
CA TYR A 215 10.76 -12.71 -14.18
C TYR A 215 11.02 -13.79 -13.13
N ALA A 216 9.98 -14.52 -12.73
CA ALA A 216 10.09 -15.63 -11.79
C ALA A 216 11.06 -16.71 -12.28
N ALA A 217 10.96 -17.13 -13.55
CA ALA A 217 11.85 -18.15 -14.10
C ALA A 217 13.33 -17.71 -14.09
N ALA A 218 13.62 -16.45 -14.39
CA ALA A 218 14.98 -15.93 -14.37
C ALA A 218 15.59 -16.00 -12.95
N TRP A 219 14.84 -15.57 -11.93
CA TRP A 219 15.23 -15.68 -10.53
C TRP A 219 15.40 -17.13 -10.05
N GLU A 220 14.45 -18.02 -10.37
CA GLU A 220 14.50 -19.42 -9.93
C GLU A 220 15.63 -20.22 -10.58
N THR A 221 16.11 -19.80 -11.75
CA THR A 221 17.29 -20.38 -12.40
C THR A 221 18.61 -19.73 -11.99
N GLY A 222 18.57 -18.61 -11.24
CA GLY A 222 19.75 -17.82 -10.89
C GLY A 222 20.42 -17.15 -12.10
N ASP A 223 19.68 -16.93 -13.20
CA ASP A 223 20.20 -16.33 -14.42
C ASP A 223 20.22 -14.79 -14.31
N VAL A 224 21.31 -14.28 -13.74
CA VAL A 224 21.53 -12.84 -13.53
C VAL A 224 21.38 -12.05 -14.83
N GLU A 225 21.94 -12.55 -15.94
CA GLU A 225 21.88 -11.88 -17.24
C GLU A 225 20.46 -11.75 -17.75
N ARG A 226 19.65 -12.81 -17.57
CA ARG A 226 18.24 -12.79 -17.95
C ARG A 226 17.41 -11.86 -17.09
N ILE A 227 17.71 -11.74 -15.79
CA ILE A 227 17.05 -10.76 -14.92
C ILE A 227 17.39 -9.35 -15.41
N VAL A 228 18.67 -9.03 -15.60
CA VAL A 228 19.14 -7.70 -16.04
C VAL A 228 18.57 -7.32 -17.41
N ALA A 229 18.47 -8.27 -18.35
CA ALA A 229 17.89 -8.04 -19.68
C ALA A 229 16.39 -7.68 -19.64
N MET A 230 15.68 -7.97 -18.54
CA MET A 230 14.28 -7.57 -18.35
C MET A 230 14.16 -6.14 -17.79
N LEU A 231 15.25 -5.55 -17.31
CA LEU A 231 15.25 -4.22 -16.69
C LEU A 231 15.38 -3.11 -17.73
N THR A 232 14.87 -1.92 -17.43
CA THR A 232 15.28 -0.70 -18.15
C THR A 232 16.73 -0.36 -17.81
N GLU A 233 17.40 0.43 -18.66
CA GLU A 233 18.80 0.80 -18.46
C GLU A 233 19.01 1.61 -17.18
N ASP A 234 18.02 2.41 -16.83
CA ASP A 234 17.91 3.26 -15.63
C ASP A 234 17.16 2.57 -14.47
N ALA A 235 17.09 1.25 -14.47
CA ALA A 235 16.30 0.54 -13.46
C ALA A 235 16.83 0.76 -12.05
N ARG A 236 15.93 0.75 -11.07
CA ARG A 236 16.25 0.89 -9.64
C ARG A 236 15.85 -0.35 -8.87
N TYR A 237 16.66 -0.75 -7.90
CA TYR A 237 16.36 -1.84 -6.97
C TYR A 237 16.54 -1.36 -5.54
N SER A 238 15.53 -1.54 -4.70
CA SER A 238 15.59 -1.21 -3.28
C SER A 238 15.05 -2.35 -2.42
N MET A 239 15.54 -2.48 -1.19
CA MET A 239 15.14 -3.53 -0.26
C MET A 239 14.75 -2.98 1.12
N PRO A 240 13.65 -2.22 1.27
CA PRO A 240 13.24 -1.73 2.57
C PRO A 240 13.16 -2.87 3.62
N PRO A 241 13.66 -2.66 4.85
CA PRO A 241 14.10 -1.38 5.43
C PRO A 241 15.58 -1.02 5.22
N LEU A 242 16.31 -1.73 4.37
CA LEU A 242 17.70 -1.43 4.07
C LEU A 242 17.79 -0.09 3.30
N ALA A 243 18.64 0.81 3.78
CA ALA A 243 18.85 2.13 3.16
C ALA A 243 19.67 2.09 1.85
N VAL A 244 20.13 0.90 1.45
CA VAL A 244 20.89 0.69 0.23
C VAL A 244 19.93 0.53 -0.94
N TRP A 245 20.26 1.16 -2.06
CA TRP A 245 19.58 1.01 -3.33
C TRP A 245 20.62 0.90 -4.45
N TYR A 246 20.23 0.24 -5.53
CA TYR A 246 21.08 0.02 -6.70
C TYR A 246 20.43 0.68 -7.91
N GLU A 247 21.26 1.29 -8.76
CA GLU A 247 20.81 1.95 -9.98
C GLU A 247 21.57 1.44 -11.20
N GLY A 248 20.81 1.19 -12.26
CA GLY A 248 21.32 0.75 -13.54
C GLY A 248 21.83 -0.68 -13.54
N HIS A 249 22.08 -1.18 -14.75
CA HIS A 249 22.42 -2.60 -14.97
C HIS A 249 23.69 -3.04 -14.25
N GLU A 250 24.72 -2.19 -14.15
CA GLU A 250 25.99 -2.56 -13.54
C GLU A 250 25.85 -2.86 -12.04
N GLN A 251 25.28 -1.93 -11.28
CA GLN A 251 25.12 -2.08 -9.83
C GLN A 251 24.14 -3.21 -9.50
N ILE A 252 23.02 -3.28 -10.24
CA ILE A 252 22.02 -4.33 -10.04
C ILE A 252 22.60 -5.70 -10.37
N ARG A 253 23.42 -5.83 -11.42
CA ARG A 253 24.10 -7.09 -11.75
C ARG A 253 25.01 -7.56 -10.63
N GLY A 254 25.82 -6.66 -10.06
CA GLY A 254 26.71 -6.97 -8.94
C GLY A 254 25.92 -7.49 -7.72
N PHE A 255 24.87 -6.76 -7.35
CA PHE A 255 23.94 -7.18 -6.30
C PHE A 255 23.30 -8.56 -6.58
N LEU A 256 22.75 -8.75 -7.78
CA LEU A 256 22.08 -10.00 -8.18
C LEU A 256 23.03 -11.20 -8.11
N ALA A 257 24.30 -11.04 -8.49
CA ALA A 257 25.29 -12.10 -8.38
C ALA A 257 25.51 -12.56 -6.93
N GLU A 258 25.46 -11.64 -5.97
CA GLU A 258 25.59 -11.96 -4.54
C GLU A 258 24.34 -12.66 -3.98
N VAL A 259 23.14 -12.23 -4.37
CA VAL A 259 21.89 -12.77 -3.79
C VAL A 259 21.36 -14.01 -4.48
N THR A 260 21.75 -14.27 -5.74
CA THR A 260 21.37 -15.50 -6.45
C THR A 260 22.39 -16.61 -6.29
N GLY A 261 23.67 -16.29 -6.00
CA GLY A 261 24.78 -17.25 -5.94
C GLY A 261 24.55 -18.42 -4.99
N GLY A 262 24.24 -19.59 -5.54
CA GLY A 262 24.05 -20.85 -4.79
C GLY A 262 22.76 -20.93 -3.97
N ARG A 263 21.86 -19.95 -4.11
CA ARG A 263 20.61 -19.89 -3.37
C ARG A 263 19.46 -20.40 -4.22
N ARG A 264 18.61 -21.26 -3.63
CA ARG A 264 17.40 -21.76 -4.27
C ARG A 264 16.24 -20.82 -3.92
N TRP A 265 15.79 -20.07 -4.90
CA TRP A 265 14.66 -19.16 -4.78
C TRP A 265 13.36 -19.77 -5.32
N ARG A 266 12.23 -19.29 -4.81
CA ARG A 266 10.89 -19.48 -5.37
C ARG A 266 10.14 -18.16 -5.38
N PHE A 267 9.44 -17.91 -6.48
CA PHE A 267 8.68 -16.68 -6.69
C PHE A 267 7.23 -17.04 -6.97
N LEU A 268 6.33 -16.63 -6.07
CA LEU A 268 4.90 -16.82 -6.25
C LEU A 268 4.24 -15.50 -6.64
N PRO A 269 3.58 -15.42 -7.80
CA PRO A 269 2.99 -14.18 -8.26
C PRO A 269 1.79 -13.78 -7.38
N THR A 270 1.67 -12.47 -7.15
CA THR A 270 0.55 -11.83 -6.44
C THR A 270 0.38 -10.41 -6.98
N SER A 271 -0.46 -9.60 -6.34
CA SER A 271 -0.57 -8.17 -6.61
C SER A 271 -0.47 -7.34 -5.34
N ALA A 272 0.13 -6.17 -5.46
CA ALA A 272 0.27 -5.21 -4.37
C ALA A 272 0.24 -3.78 -4.91
N ASN A 273 -0.50 -2.90 -4.24
CA ASN A 273 -0.70 -1.50 -4.66
C ASN A 273 -1.21 -1.37 -6.11
N GLY A 274 -2.03 -2.33 -6.56
CA GLY A 274 -2.56 -2.43 -7.91
C GLY A 274 -1.51 -2.86 -8.96
N GLN A 275 -0.36 -3.39 -8.55
CA GLN A 275 0.77 -3.70 -9.43
C GLN A 275 1.18 -5.16 -9.33
N LEU A 276 1.91 -5.63 -10.34
CA LEU A 276 2.50 -6.97 -10.34
C LEU A 276 3.51 -7.11 -9.21
N ALA A 277 3.34 -8.15 -8.39
CA ALA A 277 4.23 -8.43 -7.27
C ALA A 277 4.51 -9.93 -7.10
N PHE A 278 5.47 -10.27 -6.26
CA PHE A 278 5.85 -11.65 -5.95
C PHE A 278 6.10 -11.83 -4.47
N GLY A 279 5.53 -12.89 -3.89
CA GLY A 279 6.09 -13.47 -2.68
C GLY A 279 7.41 -14.16 -3.02
N THR A 280 8.50 -13.72 -2.41
CA THR A 280 9.80 -14.34 -2.59
C THR A 280 10.06 -15.30 -1.43
N TYR A 281 10.58 -16.48 -1.77
CA TYR A 281 10.86 -17.52 -0.80
C TYR A 281 12.25 -18.07 -1.03
N LEU A 282 12.98 -18.29 0.07
CA LEU A 282 14.32 -18.83 0.05
C LEU A 282 14.33 -20.22 0.69
N TRP A 283 15.02 -21.16 0.05
CA TRP A 283 15.21 -22.50 0.59
C TRP A 283 15.97 -22.45 1.92
N ASN A 284 15.46 -23.20 2.89
CA ASN A 284 16.09 -23.38 4.19
C ASN A 284 16.33 -24.87 4.43
N ASP A 285 17.60 -25.28 4.52
CA ASP A 285 17.98 -26.69 4.69
C ASP A 285 17.49 -27.29 6.01
N ALA A 286 17.52 -26.53 7.10
CA ALA A 286 17.08 -26.99 8.41
C ALA A 286 15.56 -27.27 8.44
N ALA A 287 14.79 -26.44 7.74
CA ALA A 287 13.35 -26.60 7.60
C ALA A 287 12.96 -27.59 6.49
N ALA A 288 13.88 -27.94 5.58
CA ALA A 288 13.61 -28.66 4.33
C ALA A 288 12.41 -28.07 3.56
N ALA A 289 12.36 -26.74 3.48
CA ALA A 289 11.27 -26.00 2.83
C ALA A 289 11.73 -24.61 2.39
N TYR A 290 10.95 -24.00 1.49
CA TYR A 290 11.10 -22.58 1.20
C TYR A 290 10.34 -21.75 2.22
N LEU A 291 11.03 -20.78 2.82
CA LEU A 291 10.48 -19.85 3.80
C LEU A 291 10.39 -18.44 3.20
N PRO A 292 9.42 -17.60 3.64
CA PRO A 292 9.29 -16.22 3.20
C PRO A 292 10.60 -15.44 3.33
N ALA A 293 10.93 -14.70 2.28
CA ALA A 293 12.10 -13.82 2.23
C ALA A 293 11.73 -12.35 1.96
N GLY A 294 10.55 -12.09 1.39
CA GLY A 294 10.03 -10.74 1.18
C GLY A 294 8.93 -10.69 0.14
N LEU A 295 8.48 -9.47 -0.18
CA LEU A 295 7.54 -9.20 -1.27
C LEU A 295 8.18 -8.24 -2.28
N ASP A 296 8.38 -8.71 -3.52
CA ASP A 296 8.92 -7.91 -4.61
C ASP A 296 7.78 -7.27 -5.38
N LEU A 297 7.72 -5.94 -5.40
CA LEU A 297 6.77 -5.16 -6.18
C LEU A 297 7.46 -4.57 -7.40
N LEU A 298 6.88 -4.78 -8.59
CA LEU A 298 7.46 -4.34 -9.86
C LEU A 298 6.77 -3.10 -10.40
N VAL A 299 7.57 -2.10 -10.77
CA VAL A 299 7.14 -0.95 -11.57
C VAL A 299 7.60 -1.17 -13.00
N LEU A 300 6.66 -1.17 -13.95
CA LEU A 300 6.93 -1.46 -15.35
C LEU A 300 7.02 -0.18 -16.19
N ARG A 301 7.83 -0.25 -17.25
CA ARG A 301 7.83 0.69 -18.39
C ARG A 301 7.65 -0.15 -19.65
N GLY A 302 6.39 -0.25 -20.11
CA GLY A 302 6.01 -1.23 -21.12
C GLY A 302 6.23 -2.66 -20.60
N ARG A 303 7.02 -3.47 -21.30
CA ARG A 303 7.34 -4.85 -20.90
C ARG A 303 8.61 -5.00 -20.05
N ARG A 304 9.29 -3.90 -19.74
CA ARG A 304 10.53 -3.90 -18.95
C ARG A 304 10.27 -3.42 -17.53
N VAL A 305 11.05 -3.91 -16.58
CA VAL A 305 10.98 -3.50 -15.17
C VAL A 305 11.84 -2.26 -14.98
N ALA A 306 11.24 -1.17 -14.54
CA ALA A 306 11.92 0.09 -14.26
C ALA A 306 12.31 0.23 -12.77
N GLU A 307 11.54 -0.39 -11.87
CA GLU A 307 11.88 -0.40 -10.45
C GLU A 307 11.42 -1.70 -9.80
N VAL A 308 12.25 -2.20 -8.88
CA VAL A 308 11.90 -3.29 -7.96
C VAL A 308 12.00 -2.75 -6.55
N VAL A 309 10.91 -2.89 -5.79
CA VAL A 309 10.89 -2.61 -4.36
C VAL A 309 10.65 -3.94 -3.65
N SER A 310 11.68 -4.45 -2.98
CA SER A 310 11.66 -5.73 -2.26
C SER A 310 11.42 -5.48 -0.76
N PHE A 311 10.20 -5.63 -0.32
CA PHE A 311 9.81 -5.42 1.07
C PHE A 311 10.15 -6.66 1.89
N LEU A 312 11.26 -6.63 2.62
CA LEU A 312 11.79 -7.79 3.33
C LEU A 312 10.89 -8.22 4.52
N ASP A 313 10.20 -7.26 5.14
CA ASP A 313 9.34 -7.48 6.31
C ASP A 313 7.85 -7.67 5.95
N ALA A 314 7.52 -7.82 4.67
CA ALA A 314 6.13 -7.95 4.24
C ALA A 314 5.48 -9.24 4.77
N ARG A 315 4.29 -9.11 5.38
CA ARG A 315 3.49 -10.25 5.85
C ARG A 315 2.79 -10.93 4.67
N LEU A 316 3.44 -11.95 4.09
CA LEU A 316 2.95 -12.63 2.87
C LEU A 316 1.52 -13.20 2.99
N SER A 317 1.11 -13.68 4.16
CA SER A 317 -0.27 -14.13 4.39
C SER A 317 -1.35 -13.06 4.16
N ALA A 318 -1.01 -11.76 4.23
CA ALA A 318 -1.93 -10.68 3.86
C ALA A 318 -2.17 -10.57 2.34
N PHE A 319 -1.33 -11.23 1.53
CA PHE A 319 -1.34 -11.21 0.05
C PHE A 319 -1.76 -12.55 -0.55
N ASP A 320 -2.51 -13.35 0.22
CA ASP A 320 -2.95 -14.71 -0.16
C ASP A 320 -1.77 -15.63 -0.55
N LEU A 321 -0.65 -15.47 0.15
CA LEU A 321 0.56 -16.24 -0.04
C LEU A 321 0.85 -17.09 1.20
N PRO A 322 1.28 -18.35 1.05
CA PRO A 322 1.52 -19.25 2.18
C PRO A 322 2.77 -18.85 2.96
N ASP A 323 2.81 -19.16 4.26
CA ASP A 323 3.98 -18.90 5.10
C ASP A 323 5.10 -19.94 4.94
N ARG A 324 4.89 -20.96 4.08
CA ARG A 324 5.85 -22.04 3.79
C ARG A 324 5.49 -22.74 2.48
N LEU A 325 6.51 -23.10 1.69
CA LEU A 325 6.34 -23.96 0.52
C LEU A 325 7.16 -25.26 0.64
N PRO A 326 6.56 -26.43 0.34
CA PRO A 326 7.30 -27.68 0.25
C PRO A 326 8.28 -27.67 -0.94
N GLU A 327 9.25 -28.58 -0.92
CA GLU A 327 10.24 -28.72 -2.01
C GLU A 327 9.60 -28.97 -3.38
N SER A 328 8.48 -29.70 -3.40
CA SER A 328 7.77 -30.08 -4.62
C SER A 328 6.96 -28.95 -5.28
N SER A 329 6.82 -27.78 -4.64
CA SER A 329 6.14 -26.64 -5.24
C SER A 329 6.86 -26.21 -6.52
N ARG A 330 6.23 -26.40 -7.68
CA ARG A 330 6.72 -25.93 -8.98
C ARG A 330 5.96 -24.65 -9.34
N GLY A 331 6.67 -23.52 -9.51
CA GLY A 331 6.05 -22.23 -9.79
C GLY A 331 5.21 -22.17 -11.07
N GLY A 332 5.38 -23.10 -12.02
CA GLY A 332 4.73 -23.06 -13.33
C GLY A 332 3.20 -23.23 -13.35
N ASP A 333 2.62 -23.99 -12.41
CA ASP A 333 1.17 -24.29 -12.38
C ASP A 333 0.35 -23.21 -11.64
N GLU A 334 1.01 -22.37 -10.84
CA GLU A 334 0.34 -21.37 -9.99
C GLU A 334 -0.08 -20.10 -10.75
N PHE A 335 0.49 -19.85 -11.93
CA PHE A 335 0.13 -18.72 -12.80
C PHE A 335 -1.23 -18.87 -13.49
N ALA A 336 -1.80 -20.08 -13.55
CA ALA A 336 -3.06 -20.36 -14.23
C ALA A 336 -4.30 -20.20 -13.32
N VAL A 337 -4.10 -20.19 -11.99
CA VAL A 337 -5.19 -20.36 -11.01
C VAL A 337 -5.51 -19.08 -10.22
N ARG A 338 -4.65 -18.05 -10.28
CA ARG A 338 -4.85 -16.80 -9.54
C ARG A 338 -5.51 -15.73 -10.44
N PRO A 339 -6.79 -15.37 -10.23
CA PRO A 339 -7.45 -14.30 -10.97
C PRO A 339 -6.80 -12.94 -10.64
N GLY A 340 -6.55 -12.13 -11.67
CA GLY A 340 -5.92 -10.80 -11.49
C GLY A 340 -4.40 -10.75 -11.76
N LEU A 341 -3.84 -11.79 -12.38
CA LEU A 341 -2.51 -11.77 -13.04
C LEU A 341 -2.62 -11.73 -14.57
#